data_AF-A0A4Y8RAW6-F1
#
_entry.id   AF-A0A4Y8RAW6-F1
#
_cell.length_a   1.000
_cell.length_b   1.000
_cell.length_c   1.000
_cell.angle_alpha   90.00
_cell.angle_beta   90.00
_cell.angle_gamma   90.00
#
_symmetry.space_group_name_H-M   'P 1'
#
loop_
_entity.id
_entity.type
_entity.pdbx_description
1 polymer ?
#
loop_
_entity_poly.entity_id
_entity_poly.type
_entity_poly.pdbx_seq_one_letter_code
_entity_poly.pdbx_strand_id
1 'polypeptide(L)'
;MTRMLRSDGRSTVLFARPRGLLALAAGLAACVAAGLASPVPALAQADINAILGGEQPAAGADAGTPGIRPQPFPGTPQAAPQPAPQPVPQDQAAPAAAPDRGSEERWVTSDHPVENLAVISVHPLPGEKCQDVLFDIRPSTRVRHSPNVGGTVDFDLGQLCLLGLRNESDKRTVVVRVGEELKTVAIVSDSRLNSGIALGPGREIMTPIRPLDVKALTIGVEAVWDDQIDAANPTVESFGLRLVNRTPGS
;
A
#
# COMPACT_ATOMS: atom_id res chain seq x y z
N MET A 1 19.62 -51.70 65.96
CA MET A 1 18.31 -51.56 65.30
C MET A 1 18.48 -51.86 63.81
N THR A 2 17.73 -52.86 63.36
CA THR A 2 17.19 -53.09 62.00
C THR A 2 18.14 -53.18 60.79
N ARG A 3 18.37 -54.42 60.34
CA ARG A 3 18.68 -54.80 58.95
C ARG A 3 17.58 -54.32 57.99
N MET A 4 17.94 -53.93 56.77
CA MET A 4 17.17 -54.33 55.58
C MET A 4 18.08 -54.47 54.34
N LEU A 5 17.72 -55.47 53.55
CA LEU A 5 18.43 -56.12 52.45
C LEU A 5 17.98 -55.58 51.07
N ARG A 6 18.82 -55.85 50.05
CA ARG A 6 18.48 -56.10 48.62
C ARG A 6 17.96 -54.88 47.83
N SER A 7 18.14 -54.77 46.51
CA SER A 7 18.28 -55.79 45.47
C SER A 7 19.01 -55.25 44.24
N ASP A 8 19.87 -56.07 43.65
CA ASP A 8 20.23 -56.03 42.23
C ASP A 8 18.98 -56.13 41.35
N GLY A 9 19.02 -55.49 40.18
CA GLY A 9 17.95 -55.55 39.18
C GLY A 9 18.35 -54.98 37.83
N ARG A 10 19.17 -55.75 37.10
CA ARG A 10 19.42 -55.61 35.65
C ARG A 10 18.11 -55.50 34.87
N SER A 11 18.06 -54.61 33.88
CA SER A 11 17.14 -54.74 32.73
C SER A 11 17.91 -54.57 31.43
N THR A 12 18.24 -55.71 30.83
CA THR A 12 18.66 -55.90 29.44
C THR A 12 17.46 -56.38 28.64
N VAL A 13 17.03 -55.62 27.63
CA VAL A 13 16.15 -56.11 26.53
C VAL A 13 16.55 -55.29 25.29
N LEU A 14 17.47 -55.80 24.47
CA LEU A 14 17.25 -56.64 23.27
C LEU A 14 16.84 -55.84 22.02
N PHE A 15 17.80 -55.84 21.09
CA PHE A 15 17.70 -55.80 19.63
C PHE A 15 16.31 -56.13 19.04
N ALA A 16 15.88 -55.27 18.12
CA ALA A 16 15.09 -55.68 16.96
C ALA A 16 15.49 -54.85 15.73
N ARG A 17 16.30 -55.44 14.86
CA ARG A 17 16.33 -55.12 13.43
C ARG A 17 15.25 -55.97 12.74
N PRO A 18 14.64 -55.46 11.67
CA PRO A 18 14.39 -56.31 10.52
C PRO A 18 15.04 -55.76 9.26
N ARG A 19 15.57 -56.71 8.49
CA ARG A 19 16.08 -56.59 7.11
C ARG A 19 14.92 -56.67 6.12
N GLY A 20 15.12 -56.11 4.93
CA GLY A 20 14.30 -56.29 3.72
C GLY A 20 13.52 -55.03 3.39
N LEU A 21 13.61 -54.42 2.20
CA LEU A 21 13.70 -55.00 0.87
C LEU A 21 14.42 -54.05 -0.10
N LEU A 22 15.22 -54.65 -0.98
CA LEU A 22 15.63 -54.13 -2.29
C LEU A 22 14.42 -53.87 -3.20
N ALA A 23 14.65 -53.05 -4.24
CA ALA A 23 13.78 -52.65 -5.37
C ALA A 23 13.16 -51.25 -5.15
N LEU A 24 13.28 -50.25 -6.02
CA LEU A 24 13.41 -50.26 -7.47
C LEU A 24 14.29 -49.06 -7.91
N ALA A 25 15.31 -49.34 -8.71
CA ALA A 25 15.86 -48.39 -9.67
C ALA A 25 15.06 -48.51 -10.99
N ALA A 26 15.03 -47.42 -11.73
CA ALA A 26 14.47 -47.24 -13.08
C ALA A 26 12.96 -47.00 -13.19
N GLY A 27 12.61 -45.84 -13.77
CA GLY A 27 11.33 -45.62 -14.42
C GLY A 27 10.70 -44.27 -14.13
N LEU A 28 11.18 -43.20 -14.78
CA LEU A 28 10.34 -42.08 -15.26
C LEU A 28 11.18 -41.09 -16.08
N ALA A 29 11.67 -41.59 -17.22
CA ALA A 29 12.00 -40.78 -18.38
C ALA A 29 11.06 -41.20 -19.51
N ALA A 30 9.86 -40.63 -19.55
CA ALA A 30 8.96 -40.54 -20.71
C ALA A 30 7.65 -39.86 -20.30
N CYS A 31 7.14 -38.98 -21.17
CA CYS A 31 5.89 -38.20 -21.07
C CYS A 31 6.00 -37.05 -20.05
N VAL A 32 6.29 -35.80 -20.46
CA VAL A 32 5.36 -34.95 -21.21
C VAL A 32 6.13 -34.08 -22.22
N ALA A 33 6.11 -34.51 -23.48
CA ALA A 33 6.26 -33.63 -24.64
C ALA A 33 4.92 -33.72 -25.41
N ALA A 34 3.91 -33.00 -24.92
CA ALA A 34 2.66 -32.74 -25.63
C ALA A 34 1.94 -31.58 -24.90
N GLY A 35 1.93 -30.40 -25.52
CA GLY A 35 1.27 -29.22 -24.95
C GLY A 35 1.80 -27.86 -25.44
N LEU A 36 2.39 -27.80 -26.64
CA LEU A 36 2.45 -26.55 -27.40
C LEU A 36 1.11 -26.39 -28.13
N ALA A 37 0.61 -25.15 -28.14
CA ALA A 37 -0.66 -24.69 -28.71
C ALA A 37 -1.89 -24.80 -27.77
N SER A 38 -2.03 -23.79 -26.90
CA SER A 38 -3.35 -23.27 -26.54
C SER A 38 -3.38 -21.78 -26.91
N PRO A 39 -4.37 -21.32 -27.70
CA PRO A 39 -4.45 -19.95 -28.17
C PRO A 39 -4.78 -18.98 -27.02
N VAL A 40 -4.07 -17.86 -26.99
CA VAL A 40 -4.37 -16.69 -26.16
C VAL A 40 -5.76 -16.17 -26.53
N PRO A 41 -6.72 -16.06 -25.59
CA PRO A 41 -7.92 -15.29 -25.86
C PRO A 41 -7.54 -13.81 -25.92
N ALA A 42 -7.54 -13.26 -27.12
CA ALA A 42 -7.60 -11.82 -27.35
C ALA A 42 -8.96 -11.32 -26.87
N LEU A 43 -8.97 -10.62 -25.73
CA LEU A 43 -10.13 -9.89 -25.25
C LEU A 43 -9.71 -8.48 -24.79
N ALA A 44 -10.23 -7.52 -25.55
CA ALA A 44 -10.61 -6.17 -25.18
C ALA A 44 -9.50 -5.26 -24.64
N GLN A 45 -8.89 -4.55 -25.58
CA GLN A 45 -8.34 -3.21 -25.37
C GLN A 45 -9.49 -2.28 -24.99
N ALA A 46 -9.79 -2.19 -23.70
CA ALA A 46 -10.64 -1.14 -23.15
C ALA A 46 -9.78 0.10 -22.92
N ASP A 47 -10.20 1.21 -23.51
CA ASP A 47 -9.62 2.54 -23.44
C ASP A 47 -9.12 2.93 -22.03
N ILE A 48 -7.80 2.92 -21.84
CA ILE A 48 -7.11 3.59 -20.73
C ILE A 48 -6.62 4.95 -21.23
N ASN A 49 -7.53 5.76 -21.77
CA ASN A 49 -7.25 7.17 -22.10
C ASN A 49 -8.28 8.14 -21.49
N ALA A 50 -9.16 7.65 -20.59
CA ALA A 50 -10.16 8.50 -19.93
C ALA A 50 -9.86 8.83 -18.46
N ILE A 51 -8.76 8.33 -17.88
CA ILE A 51 -8.44 8.53 -16.46
C ILE A 51 -7.00 9.03 -16.28
N LEU A 52 -6.56 10.01 -17.04
CA LEU A 52 -5.38 10.81 -16.74
C LEU A 52 -5.60 12.15 -17.44
N GLY A 53 -5.90 13.20 -16.67
CA GLY A 53 -5.89 14.56 -17.16
C GLY A 53 -4.52 14.87 -17.72
N GLY A 54 -4.41 14.89 -19.05
CA GLY A 54 -3.22 15.24 -19.79
C GLY A 54 -3.57 16.36 -20.75
N GLU A 55 -2.90 17.50 -20.57
CA GLU A 55 -2.89 18.63 -21.48
C GLU A 55 -2.71 18.18 -22.94
N GLN A 56 -3.58 18.69 -23.80
CA GLN A 56 -3.47 18.52 -25.24
C GLN A 56 -2.41 19.51 -25.75
N PRO A 57 -1.34 19.08 -26.46
CA PRO A 57 -0.39 20.02 -27.04
C PRO A 57 -1.05 20.79 -28.19
N ALA A 58 -0.77 22.08 -28.25
CA ALA A 58 -1.18 22.95 -29.33
C ALA A 58 -0.53 22.49 -30.66
N ALA A 59 -1.34 22.16 -31.65
CA ALA A 59 -0.91 22.01 -33.04
C ALA A 59 -1.39 23.22 -33.84
N GLY A 60 -0.44 23.90 -34.49
CA GLY A 60 -0.65 25.05 -35.36
C GLY A 60 -1.33 24.72 -36.70
N ALA A 61 -1.69 25.80 -37.39
CA ALA A 61 -2.33 25.92 -38.72
C ALA A 61 -1.75 24.97 -39.81
N ASP A 62 -2.43 24.62 -40.91
CA ASP A 62 -3.22 25.47 -41.80
C ASP A 62 -4.03 24.67 -42.86
N ALA A 63 -5.00 25.36 -43.47
CA ALA A 63 -5.62 25.22 -44.81
C ALA A 63 -6.40 23.96 -45.28
N GLY A 64 -7.71 24.15 -45.57
CA GLY A 64 -8.29 23.73 -46.87
C GLY A 64 -9.74 23.22 -46.92
N THR A 65 -10.59 23.95 -47.67
CA THR A 65 -11.87 23.56 -48.36
C THR A 65 -13.23 23.63 -47.60
N PRO A 66 -14.36 23.94 -48.31
CA PRO A 66 -15.26 25.02 -47.91
C PRO A 66 -16.74 24.63 -47.74
N GLY A 67 -17.47 25.47 -47.01
CA GLY A 67 -18.90 25.69 -47.23
C GLY A 67 -19.85 24.83 -46.40
N ILE A 68 -20.59 25.48 -45.48
CA ILE A 68 -22.05 25.46 -45.36
C ILE A 68 -22.42 26.58 -44.36
N ARG A 69 -23.24 27.55 -44.80
CA ARG A 69 -23.84 28.60 -43.96
C ARG A 69 -25.08 28.05 -43.27
N PRO A 70 -25.34 28.36 -41.98
CA PRO A 70 -26.65 28.17 -41.36
C PRO A 70 -27.65 29.27 -41.79
N GLN A 71 -28.86 28.84 -42.15
CA GLN A 71 -30.05 29.68 -42.42
C GLN A 71 -30.75 30.13 -41.12
N PRO A 72 -31.43 31.30 -41.09
CA PRO A 72 -32.26 31.74 -39.97
C PRO A 72 -33.70 31.19 -40.06
N PHE A 73 -34.27 30.77 -38.93
CA PHE A 73 -35.69 30.39 -38.79
C PHE A 73 -36.56 31.59 -38.38
N PRO A 74 -37.76 31.79 -38.97
CA PRO A 74 -38.70 32.83 -38.55
C PRO A 74 -39.85 32.28 -37.66
N GLY A 75 -40.31 33.10 -36.71
CA GLY A 75 -41.66 33.03 -36.14
C GLY A 75 -41.76 33.04 -34.60
N THR A 76 -42.05 34.22 -34.03
CA THR A 76 -42.66 34.39 -32.70
C THR A 76 -44.12 33.92 -32.70
N PRO A 77 -44.66 33.45 -31.56
CA PRO A 77 -45.65 34.28 -30.88
C PRO A 77 -45.56 34.32 -29.34
N GLN A 78 -45.75 35.54 -28.83
CA GLN A 78 -46.60 35.91 -27.69
C GLN A 78 -46.20 35.48 -26.26
N ALA A 79 -45.78 36.49 -25.50
CA ALA A 79 -45.61 36.46 -24.06
C ALA A 79 -46.94 36.23 -23.31
N ALA A 80 -46.94 35.27 -22.39
CA ALA A 80 -47.90 35.17 -21.31
C ALA A 80 -47.21 35.57 -19.99
N PRO A 81 -47.90 36.27 -19.07
CA PRO A 81 -47.28 36.81 -17.86
C PRO A 81 -46.91 35.71 -16.86
N GLN A 82 -45.65 35.69 -16.43
CA GLN A 82 -45.18 34.91 -15.28
C GLN A 82 -45.75 35.50 -13.98
N PRO A 83 -46.32 34.69 -13.07
CA PRO A 83 -46.65 35.15 -11.73
C PRO A 83 -45.37 35.36 -10.90
N ALA A 84 -45.39 36.42 -10.07
CA ALA A 84 -44.28 36.87 -9.26
C ALA A 84 -43.78 35.81 -8.24
N PRO A 85 -42.48 35.81 -7.88
CA PRO A 85 -41.96 34.93 -6.82
C PRO A 85 -42.55 35.31 -5.47
N GLN A 86 -43.17 34.36 -4.78
CA GLN A 86 -43.56 34.52 -3.38
C GLN A 86 -42.31 34.40 -2.48
N PRO A 87 -42.14 35.27 -1.46
CA PRO A 87 -41.07 35.15 -0.49
C PRO A 87 -41.36 33.99 0.48
N VAL A 88 -40.41 33.07 0.59
CA VAL A 88 -40.42 32.00 1.61
C VAL A 88 -40.12 32.63 2.97
N PRO A 89 -40.93 32.42 4.03
CA PRO A 89 -40.55 32.84 5.37
C PRO A 89 -39.37 31.99 5.87
N GLN A 90 -38.17 32.56 5.87
CA GLN A 90 -37.02 32.04 6.60
C GLN A 90 -37.14 32.46 8.06
N ASP A 91 -37.59 31.55 8.92
CA ASP A 91 -37.22 31.57 10.34
C ASP A 91 -37.30 30.13 10.88
N GLN A 92 -36.38 29.31 10.37
CA GLN A 92 -36.01 28.05 11.00
C GLN A 92 -34.57 28.23 11.45
N ALA A 93 -34.40 28.46 12.76
CA ALA A 93 -33.09 28.57 13.40
C ALA A 93 -32.29 27.30 13.08
N ALA A 94 -31.27 27.43 12.23
CA ALA A 94 -30.28 26.39 12.05
C ALA A 94 -29.59 26.17 13.40
N PRO A 95 -29.38 24.91 13.85
CA PRO A 95 -28.59 24.66 15.04
C PRO A 95 -27.21 25.29 14.82
N ALA A 96 -26.79 26.12 15.77
CA ALA A 96 -25.46 26.72 15.78
C ALA A 96 -24.43 25.62 15.55
N ALA A 97 -23.63 25.77 14.49
CA ALA A 97 -22.49 24.90 14.26
C ALA A 97 -21.67 24.85 15.55
N ALA A 98 -21.42 23.64 16.05
CA ALA A 98 -20.54 23.46 17.18
C ALA A 98 -19.21 24.17 16.88
N PRO A 99 -18.62 24.91 17.84
CA PRO A 99 -17.33 25.53 17.61
C PRO A 99 -16.34 24.45 17.21
N ASP A 100 -15.62 24.73 16.11
CA ASP A 100 -14.60 23.88 15.51
C ASP A 100 -13.47 23.66 16.54
N ARG A 101 -13.66 22.65 17.39
CA ARG A 101 -12.66 22.25 18.38
C ARG A 101 -11.73 21.25 17.70
N GLY A 102 -10.55 21.70 17.32
CA GLY A 102 -9.35 20.87 17.29
C GLY A 102 -8.77 20.48 15.92
N SER A 103 -8.79 21.37 14.93
CA SER A 103 -8.01 21.15 13.69
C SER A 103 -6.53 21.57 13.82
N GLU A 104 -6.20 22.45 14.76
CA GLU A 104 -4.84 22.98 14.93
C GLU A 104 -3.93 22.10 15.81
N GLU A 105 -4.48 21.23 16.67
CA GLU A 105 -3.69 20.44 17.63
C GLU A 105 -3.09 19.14 17.05
N ARG A 106 -3.28 18.84 15.75
CA ARG A 106 -3.01 17.49 15.20
C ARG A 106 -1.82 17.36 14.24
N TRP A 107 -1.24 18.46 13.78
CA TRP A 107 -0.20 18.44 12.75
C TRP A 107 1.08 19.04 13.29
N VAL A 108 2.08 18.20 13.56
CA VAL A 108 3.43 18.66 13.88
C VAL A 108 4.03 19.10 12.55
N THR A 109 3.99 20.40 12.25
CA THR A 109 4.69 20.99 11.10
C THR A 109 6.16 21.12 11.48
N SER A 110 6.92 20.04 11.33
CA SER A 110 8.38 20.09 11.49
C SER A 110 9.03 20.62 10.21
N ASP A 111 10.22 21.22 10.33
CA ASP A 111 11.05 21.53 9.17
C ASP A 111 11.80 20.30 8.64
N HIS A 112 11.80 19.19 9.40
CA HIS A 112 12.45 17.95 9.06
C HIS A 112 11.53 17.04 8.21
N PRO A 113 11.92 16.64 6.98
CA PRO A 113 11.05 15.83 6.12
C PRO A 113 10.68 14.48 6.74
N VAL A 114 11.55 13.84 7.52
CA VAL A 114 11.22 12.56 8.19
C VAL A 114 10.17 12.72 9.27
N GLU A 115 10.24 13.80 10.05
CA GLU A 115 9.29 14.04 11.14
C GLU A 115 7.87 14.37 10.64
N ASN A 116 7.74 14.75 9.36
CA ASN A 116 6.46 14.93 8.67
C ASN A 116 5.97 13.67 7.95
N LEU A 117 6.68 12.54 8.07
CA LEU A 117 6.19 11.25 7.59
C LEU A 117 5.54 10.48 8.73
N ALA A 118 4.46 9.77 8.40
CA ALA A 118 3.93 8.70 9.22
C ALA A 118 4.13 7.38 8.49
N VAL A 119 4.61 6.37 9.23
CA VAL A 119 4.57 4.99 8.76
C VAL A 119 3.27 4.37 9.25
N ILE A 120 2.51 3.75 8.36
CA ILE A 120 1.21 3.17 8.67
C ILE A 120 1.30 1.67 8.52
N SER A 121 1.10 0.91 9.59
CA SER A 121 0.98 -0.54 9.50
C SER A 121 -0.49 -0.96 9.50
N VAL A 122 -0.84 -1.91 8.64
CA VAL A 122 -2.17 -2.52 8.62
C VAL A 122 -2.07 -4.00 8.93
N HIS A 123 -2.89 -4.43 9.87
CA HIS A 123 -2.95 -5.78 10.40
C HIS A 123 -4.39 -6.33 10.26
N PRO A 124 -4.55 -7.65 10.11
CA PRO A 124 -5.87 -8.25 10.09
C PRO A 124 -6.48 -8.18 11.50
N LEU A 125 -7.80 -8.25 11.59
CA LEU A 125 -8.46 -8.45 12.89
C LEU A 125 -8.15 -9.85 13.43
N PRO A 126 -8.27 -10.08 14.76
CA PRO A 126 -8.09 -11.40 15.33
C PRO A 126 -8.98 -12.46 14.65
N GLY A 127 -8.37 -13.52 14.13
CA GLY A 127 -9.05 -14.61 13.42
C GLY A 127 -9.14 -14.43 11.90
N GLU A 128 -8.88 -13.22 11.38
CA GLU A 128 -8.79 -12.94 9.96
C GLU A 128 -7.34 -13.13 9.46
N LYS A 129 -7.17 -13.30 8.14
CA LYS A 129 -5.88 -13.40 7.46
C LYS A 129 -5.60 -12.14 6.66
N CYS A 130 -4.34 -11.93 6.30
CA CYS A 130 -3.98 -10.83 5.40
C CYS A 130 -4.65 -10.92 4.03
N GLN A 131 -4.97 -12.12 3.56
CA GLN A 131 -5.73 -12.29 2.32
C GLN A 131 -7.11 -11.60 2.39
N ASP A 132 -7.80 -11.71 3.53
CA ASP A 132 -9.12 -11.13 3.75
C ASP A 132 -9.05 -9.59 3.74
N VAL A 133 -7.97 -9.01 4.27
CA VAL A 133 -7.73 -7.56 4.24
C VAL A 133 -7.38 -7.07 2.84
N LEU A 134 -6.53 -7.79 2.11
CA LEU A 134 -5.99 -7.35 0.83
C LEU A 134 -6.97 -7.46 -0.33
N PHE A 135 -7.82 -8.51 -0.35
CA PHE A 135 -8.70 -8.80 -1.48
C PHE A 135 -10.18 -8.55 -1.20
N ASP A 136 -10.63 -8.80 0.04
CA ASP A 136 -12.06 -8.70 0.39
C ASP A 136 -12.41 -7.36 1.06
N ILE A 137 -11.43 -6.45 1.19
CA ILE A 137 -11.61 -5.11 1.80
C ILE A 137 -12.25 -5.22 3.19
N ARG A 138 -11.88 -6.27 3.93
CA ARG A 138 -12.39 -6.52 5.28
C ARG A 138 -11.88 -5.46 6.26
N PRO A 139 -12.60 -5.20 7.36
CA PRO A 139 -12.12 -4.34 8.42
C PRO A 139 -10.73 -4.78 8.92
N SER A 140 -9.87 -3.81 9.21
CA SER A 140 -8.48 -4.05 9.61
C SER A 140 -8.06 -3.09 10.71
N THR A 141 -6.99 -3.44 11.42
CA THR A 141 -6.37 -2.56 12.41
C THR A 141 -5.28 -1.75 11.73
N ARG A 142 -5.35 -0.43 11.85
CA ARG A 142 -4.40 0.50 11.26
C ARG A 142 -3.68 1.26 12.36
N VAL A 143 -2.37 1.10 12.43
CA VAL A 143 -1.52 1.71 13.46
C VAL A 143 -0.60 2.72 12.79
N ARG A 144 -0.55 3.92 13.37
CA ARG A 144 0.33 4.99 12.94
C ARG A 144 1.58 5.01 13.79
N HIS A 145 2.73 5.13 13.14
CA HIS A 145 4.06 5.23 13.75
C HIS A 145 4.72 6.53 13.30
N SER A 146 5.34 7.23 14.24
CA SER A 146 6.11 8.45 13.98
C SER A 146 7.60 8.11 13.95
N PRO A 147 8.25 8.08 12.77
CA PRO A 147 9.68 7.86 12.66
C PRO A 147 10.45 9.10 13.14
N ASN A 148 11.68 8.86 13.59
CA ASN A 148 12.65 9.90 13.92
C ASN A 148 13.83 9.81 12.95
N VAL A 149 14.52 10.93 12.69
CA VAL A 149 15.74 10.96 11.88
C VAL A 149 16.79 10.00 12.46
N GLY A 150 17.34 9.12 11.62
CA GLY A 150 18.28 8.06 12.00
C GLY A 150 17.67 6.95 12.87
N GLY A 151 16.40 7.06 13.23
CA GLY A 151 15.68 6.09 14.05
C GLY A 151 15.33 4.82 13.28
N THR A 152 14.77 3.84 13.99
CA THR A 152 14.24 2.62 13.38
C THR A 152 12.87 2.31 13.94
N VAL A 153 11.92 1.98 13.06
CA VAL A 153 10.58 1.51 13.44
C VAL A 153 10.52 0.00 13.25
N ASP A 154 10.28 -0.73 14.33
CA ASP A 154 10.20 -2.19 14.31
C ASP A 154 8.76 -2.66 14.00
N PHE A 155 8.63 -3.63 13.08
CA PHE A 155 7.37 -4.28 12.72
C PHE A 155 7.48 -5.79 12.87
N ASP A 156 6.38 -6.41 13.30
CA ASP A 156 6.23 -7.87 13.23
C ASP A 156 5.69 -8.27 11.85
N LEU A 157 6.49 -9.04 11.10
CA LEU A 157 6.12 -9.53 9.77
C LEU A 157 4.93 -10.49 9.81
N GLY A 158 4.75 -11.24 10.90
CA GLY A 158 3.78 -12.33 10.96
C GLY A 158 2.33 -11.86 10.77
N GLN A 159 2.04 -10.60 11.06
CA GLN A 159 0.70 -10.02 10.97
C GLN A 159 0.64 -8.73 10.13
N LEU A 160 1.71 -8.37 9.43
CA LEU A 160 1.74 -7.16 8.61
C LEU A 160 1.18 -7.45 7.21
N CYS A 161 0.03 -6.87 6.87
CA CYS A 161 -0.60 -7.05 5.56
C CYS A 161 -0.26 -5.91 4.59
N LEU A 162 -0.29 -4.68 5.08
CA LEU A 162 0.12 -3.50 4.31
C LEU A 162 1.06 -2.64 5.14
N LEU A 163 2.00 -2.03 4.45
CA LEU A 163 2.89 -1.01 4.97
C LEU A 163 2.69 0.28 4.16
N GLY A 164 2.38 1.36 4.85
CA GLY A 164 2.09 2.66 4.28
C GLY A 164 3.11 3.72 4.66
N LEU A 165 3.29 4.68 3.76
CA LEU A 165 4.00 5.92 4.01
C LEU A 165 3.03 7.06 3.71
N ARG A 166 2.81 7.92 4.70
CA ARG A 166 1.93 9.06 4.60
C ARG A 166 2.69 10.35 4.88
N ASN A 167 2.51 11.33 4.01
CA ASN A 167 2.92 12.69 4.29
C ASN A 167 1.89 13.35 5.19
N GLU A 168 2.32 13.72 6.39
CA GLU A 168 1.54 14.41 7.42
C GLU A 168 1.66 15.92 7.35
N SER A 169 2.56 16.45 6.51
CA SER A 169 2.55 17.87 6.18
C SER A 169 1.23 18.23 5.50
N ASP A 170 0.69 19.38 5.87
CA ASP A 170 -0.47 20.02 5.25
C ASP A 170 -0.08 20.99 4.12
N LYS A 171 1.23 21.29 4.00
CA LYS A 171 1.73 22.38 3.15
C LYS A 171 2.76 21.94 2.11
N ARG A 172 3.61 20.97 2.43
CA ARG A 172 4.78 20.64 1.62
C ARG A 172 4.73 19.21 1.10
N THR A 173 5.25 19.00 -0.09
CA THR A 173 5.42 17.69 -0.71
C THR A 173 6.73 17.08 -0.23
N VAL A 174 6.69 15.82 0.20
CA VAL A 174 7.88 15.03 0.54
C VAL A 174 8.16 14.05 -0.58
N VAL A 175 9.38 14.02 -1.09
CA VAL A 175 9.86 12.94 -1.96
C VAL A 175 10.47 11.85 -1.11
N VAL A 176 9.95 10.63 -1.28
CA VAL A 176 10.37 9.47 -0.49
C VAL A 176 11.04 8.44 -1.38
N ARG A 177 12.21 7.95 -0.95
CA ARG A 177 12.90 6.80 -1.51
C ARG A 177 12.95 5.67 -0.50
N VAL A 178 12.79 4.44 -0.97
CA VAL A 178 12.84 3.23 -0.12
C VAL A 178 13.90 2.29 -0.68
N GLY A 179 14.64 1.66 0.22
CA GLY A 179 15.68 0.69 -0.12
C GLY A 179 15.15 -0.50 -0.90
N GLU A 180 16.01 -1.09 -1.73
CA GLU A 180 15.66 -2.20 -2.61
C GLU A 180 15.18 -3.44 -1.84
N GLU A 181 15.51 -3.55 -0.56
CA GLU A 181 15.05 -4.58 0.36
C GLU A 181 13.51 -4.68 0.38
N LEU A 182 12.78 -3.59 0.12
CA LEU A 182 11.32 -3.61 0.03
C LEU A 182 10.82 -4.60 -1.04
N LYS A 183 11.54 -4.78 -2.16
CA LYS A 183 11.19 -5.76 -3.21
C LYS A 183 11.16 -7.19 -2.67
N THR A 184 11.92 -7.45 -1.60
CA THR A 184 11.96 -8.75 -0.95
C THR A 184 10.67 -9.03 -0.20
N VAL A 185 9.99 -8.03 0.36
CA VAL A 185 8.78 -8.26 1.17
C VAL A 185 7.50 -7.78 0.50
N ALA A 186 7.56 -6.91 -0.49
CA ALA A 186 6.38 -6.42 -1.20
C ALA A 186 5.79 -7.50 -2.13
N ILE A 187 4.45 -7.61 -2.16
CA ILE A 187 3.74 -8.39 -3.19
C ILE A 187 3.86 -7.69 -4.53
N VAL A 188 3.62 -6.37 -4.52
CA VAL A 188 3.83 -5.47 -5.65
C VAL A 188 4.61 -4.29 -5.12
N SER A 189 5.90 -4.21 -5.49
CA SER A 189 6.72 -3.03 -5.18
C SER A 189 6.40 -1.95 -6.19
N ASP A 190 5.92 -0.79 -5.76
CA ASP A 190 5.91 0.39 -6.61
C ASP A 190 7.37 0.76 -6.88
N SER A 191 7.86 0.45 -8.08
CA SER A 191 9.25 0.69 -8.46
C SER A 191 9.68 2.16 -8.27
N ARG A 192 8.72 3.10 -8.31
CA ARG A 192 8.96 4.52 -8.08
C ARG A 192 9.39 4.79 -6.65
N LEU A 193 9.02 3.96 -5.68
CA LEU A 193 9.53 4.09 -4.32
C LEU A 193 11.05 3.95 -4.27
N ASN A 194 11.68 3.15 -5.13
CA ASN A 194 13.15 3.05 -5.12
C ASN A 194 13.83 4.26 -5.78
N SER A 195 13.21 4.82 -6.83
CA SER A 195 13.75 5.97 -7.55
C SER A 195 13.38 7.32 -6.93
N GLY A 196 12.33 7.36 -6.11
CA GLY A 196 11.72 8.56 -5.55
C GLY A 196 10.27 8.70 -5.97
N ILE A 197 9.37 8.79 -4.98
CA ILE A 197 7.96 9.13 -5.19
C ILE A 197 7.60 10.41 -4.43
N ALA A 198 6.97 11.36 -5.10
CA ALA A 198 6.45 12.57 -4.48
C ALA A 198 5.12 12.28 -3.78
N LEU A 199 5.08 12.52 -2.48
CA LEU A 199 3.88 12.47 -1.65
C LEU A 199 3.47 13.90 -1.30
N GLY A 200 2.42 14.39 -1.97
CA GLY A 200 1.84 15.70 -1.65
C GLY A 200 1.24 15.74 -0.23
N PRO A 201 0.78 16.92 0.22
CA PRO A 201 0.18 17.06 1.55
C PRO A 201 -0.95 16.07 1.82
N GLY A 202 -0.91 15.41 2.98
CA GLY A 202 -1.89 14.39 3.38
C GLY A 202 -1.92 13.12 2.54
N ARG A 203 -1.08 13.00 1.50
CA ARG A 203 -1.05 11.84 0.61
C ARG A 203 -0.43 10.64 1.28
N GLU A 204 -0.97 9.48 0.92
CA GLU A 204 -0.48 8.19 1.39
C GLU A 204 -0.29 7.23 0.22
N ILE A 205 0.73 6.39 0.35
CA ILE A 205 0.97 5.21 -0.47
C ILE A 205 0.95 3.98 0.41
N MET A 206 0.27 2.93 -0.02
CA MET A 206 0.16 1.65 0.66
C MET A 206 0.81 0.55 -0.17
N THR A 207 1.72 -0.20 0.43
CA THR A 207 2.42 -1.33 -0.20
C THR A 207 1.97 -2.63 0.47
N PRO A 208 1.41 -3.59 -0.28
CA PRO A 208 1.08 -4.91 0.25
C PRO A 208 2.33 -5.72 0.53
N ILE A 209 2.36 -6.34 1.71
CA ILE A 209 3.49 -7.11 2.21
C ILE A 209 3.14 -8.60 2.19
N ARG A 210 4.06 -9.40 1.66
CA ARG A 210 3.96 -10.85 1.61
C ARG A 210 4.49 -11.44 2.92
N PRO A 211 3.86 -12.48 3.47
CA PRO A 211 4.44 -13.25 4.56
C PRO A 211 5.73 -13.90 4.07
N LEU A 212 6.83 -13.68 4.78
CA LEU A 212 8.12 -14.29 4.47
C LEU A 212 8.74 -14.95 5.69
N ASP A 213 9.42 -16.07 5.43
CA ASP A 213 10.28 -16.72 6.41
C ASP A 213 11.68 -16.09 6.41
N VAL A 214 11.73 -14.79 6.70
CA VAL A 214 12.98 -14.06 6.95
C VAL A 214 13.06 -13.73 8.44
N LYS A 215 14.23 -13.95 9.05
CA LYS A 215 14.42 -13.66 10.49
C LYS A 215 14.23 -12.17 10.78
N ALA A 216 14.92 -11.34 10.01
CA ALA A 216 14.79 -9.89 10.06
C ALA A 216 15.21 -9.28 8.72
N LEU A 217 14.60 -8.16 8.36
CA LEU A 217 14.93 -7.34 7.22
C LEU A 217 14.89 -5.88 7.65
N THR A 218 15.92 -5.10 7.31
CA THR A 218 15.92 -3.66 7.52
C THR A 218 15.87 -2.96 6.18
N ILE A 219 14.94 -2.04 6.02
CA ILE A 219 14.73 -1.25 4.82
C ILE A 219 15.05 0.21 5.17
N GLY A 220 15.95 0.84 4.44
CA GLY A 220 16.19 2.28 4.56
C GLY A 220 15.07 3.07 3.89
N VAL A 221 14.59 4.13 4.53
CA VAL A 221 13.70 5.11 3.92
C VAL A 221 14.40 6.45 3.96
N GLU A 222 14.51 7.10 2.82
CA GLU A 222 15.05 8.44 2.68
C GLU A 222 13.91 9.40 2.33
N ALA A 223 13.95 10.58 2.91
CA ALA A 223 12.98 11.64 2.71
C ALA A 223 13.72 12.95 2.41
N VAL A 224 13.20 13.68 1.43
CA VAL A 224 13.67 15.02 1.07
C VAL A 224 12.46 15.87 0.74
N TRP A 225 12.50 17.16 1.06
CA TRP A 225 11.46 18.07 0.59
C TRP A 225 11.56 18.27 -0.92
N ASP A 226 10.42 18.23 -1.61
CA ASP A 226 10.35 18.36 -3.06
C ASP A 226 10.98 19.68 -3.56
N ASP A 227 10.75 20.78 -2.85
CA ASP A 227 11.33 22.10 -3.14
C ASP A 227 12.84 22.21 -2.87
N GLN A 228 13.44 21.20 -2.23
CA GLN A 228 14.87 21.15 -1.95
C GLN A 228 15.62 20.09 -2.77
N ILE A 229 14.94 19.28 -3.57
CA ILE A 229 15.55 18.12 -4.24
C ILE A 229 16.66 18.52 -5.24
N ASP A 230 16.49 19.65 -5.92
CA ASP A 230 17.44 20.20 -6.90
C ASP A 230 18.41 21.22 -6.30
N ALA A 231 18.37 21.44 -4.97
CA ALA A 231 19.30 22.33 -4.30
C ALA A 231 20.73 21.78 -4.42
N ALA A 232 21.74 22.67 -4.40
CA ALA A 232 23.15 22.25 -4.48
C ALA A 232 23.57 21.30 -3.35
N ASN A 233 22.92 21.42 -2.19
CA ASN A 233 23.07 20.51 -1.06
C ASN A 233 21.67 20.22 -0.49
N PRO A 234 20.95 19.20 -1.01
CA PRO A 234 19.62 18.86 -0.53
C PRO A 234 19.69 18.28 0.89
N THR A 235 18.76 18.66 1.77
CA THR A 235 18.65 18.06 3.10
C THR A 235 17.94 16.71 2.98
N VAL A 236 18.73 15.65 2.82
CA VAL A 236 18.22 14.27 2.79
C VAL A 236 18.32 13.68 4.19
N GLU A 237 17.17 13.26 4.72
CA GLU A 237 17.08 12.57 6.00
C GLU A 237 16.65 11.13 5.79
N SER A 238 16.97 10.25 6.73
CA SER A 238 16.60 8.84 6.61
C SER A 238 16.18 8.24 7.95
N PHE A 239 15.43 7.15 7.87
CA PHE A 239 15.12 6.27 9.00
C PHE A 239 15.03 4.81 8.51
N GLY A 240 15.12 3.87 9.44
CA GLY A 240 15.00 2.44 9.16
C GLY A 240 13.60 1.89 9.43
N LEU A 241 13.16 0.96 8.59
CA LEU A 241 12.04 0.07 8.85
C LEU A 241 12.61 -1.33 9.10
N ARG A 242 12.43 -1.87 10.30
CA ARG A 242 12.95 -3.20 10.65
C ARG A 242 11.80 -4.17 10.81
N LEU A 243 11.70 -5.08 9.87
CA LEU A 243 10.69 -6.13 9.80
C LEU A 243 11.27 -7.40 10.40
N VAL A 244 10.70 -7.91 11.48
CA VAL A 244 11.18 -9.10 12.19
C VAL A 244 10.08 -10.13 12.21
N ASN A 245 10.40 -11.39 11.92
CA ASN A 245 9.47 -12.48 12.15
C ASN A 245 9.57 -12.91 13.61
N ARG A 246 8.68 -12.41 14.46
CA ARG A 246 8.66 -12.79 15.87
C ARG A 246 7.86 -14.07 16.01
N THR A 247 8.51 -15.14 16.46
CA THR A 247 7.80 -16.36 16.78
C THR A 247 6.95 -16.10 18.03
N PRO A 248 5.63 -16.32 18.01
CA PRO A 248 4.82 -16.09 19.20
C PRO A 248 5.35 -16.96 20.36
N GLY A 249 5.80 -16.30 21.43
CA GLY A 249 6.34 -16.95 22.64
C GLY A 249 7.85 -16.83 22.86
N SER A 250 8.59 -16.07 22.04
CA SER A 250 10.01 -15.73 22.25
C SER A 250 10.22 -14.43 23.02
#